data_AF-A0A3B0UMW8-F1
#
_entry.id   AF-A0A3B0UMW8-F1
#
_cell.length_a   1.000
_cell.length_b   1.000
_cell.length_c   1.000
_cell.angle_alpha   90.00
_cell.angle_beta   90.00
_cell.angle_gamma   90.00
#
_symmetry.space_group_name_H-M   'P 1'
#
loop_
_entity.id
_entity.type
_entity.pdbx_description
1 polymer ?
#
loop_
_entity_poly.entity_id
_entity_poly.type
_entity_poly.pdbx_seq_one_letter_code
_entity_poly.pdbx_strand_id
1 'polypeptide(L)'
;MQSVNESASEIVRQRLPRCFEPILDDPRWRGNLVDGQAEQLLAWGLQQVEQTAVHTQHLPDKEAHPLLEKDGTAVHLIMAGVNDLIGTIGKPLEFDLVDDVMTRLLKNLRWLTNRPLQPSNYRRVNQFNQARNAEEREAAFQHLLHLVQT
;
A
#
# COMPACT_ATOMS: atom_id res chain seq x y z
N MET A 1 12.86 -1.51 34.20
CA MET A 1 12.54 -1.99 32.83
C MET A 1 11.57 -1.08 32.06
N GLN A 2 11.24 0.15 32.52
CA GLN A 2 10.36 1.07 31.78
C GLN A 2 11.07 1.90 30.69
N SER A 3 12.35 2.24 30.84
CA SER A 3 13.03 3.18 29.91
C SER A 3 13.36 2.61 28.52
N VAL A 4 13.28 1.29 28.32
CA VAL A 4 13.52 0.66 27.01
C VAL A 4 12.27 0.73 26.12
N ASN A 5 11.08 0.70 26.72
CA ASN A 5 9.82 0.84 25.97
C ASN A 5 9.56 2.30 25.55
N GLU A 6 9.95 3.26 26.39
CA GLU A 6 9.81 4.69 26.06
C GLU A 6 10.76 5.10 24.93
N SER A 7 12.01 4.62 24.92
CA SER A 7 12.97 4.93 23.86
C SER A 7 12.63 4.25 22.52
N ALA A 8 12.15 3.00 22.56
CA ALA A 8 11.65 2.31 21.37
C ALA A 8 10.44 3.05 20.76
N SER A 9 9.50 3.50 21.60
CA SER A 9 8.35 4.31 21.17
C SER A 9 8.76 5.67 20.59
N GLU A 10 9.79 6.30 21.16
CA GLU A 10 10.31 7.57 20.66
C GLU A 10 11.01 7.44 19.29
N ILE A 11 11.81 6.39 19.08
CA ILE A 11 12.48 6.11 17.80
C ILE A 11 11.45 5.85 16.70
N VAL A 12 10.42 5.04 16.96
CA VAL A 12 9.32 4.80 16.02
C VAL A 12 8.64 6.12 15.68
N ARG A 13 8.27 6.91 16.68
CA ARG A 13 7.61 8.21 16.50
C ARG A 13 8.45 9.19 15.68
N GLN A 14 9.78 9.18 15.79
CA GLN A 14 10.66 10.03 14.98
C GLN A 14 10.78 9.56 13.53
N ARG A 15 10.60 8.25 13.26
CA ARG A 15 10.74 7.65 11.92
C ARG A 15 9.46 7.72 11.10
N LEU A 16 8.28 7.69 11.74
CA LEU A 16 6.99 7.72 11.04
C LEU A 16 6.86 8.94 10.10
N PRO A 17 7.11 10.20 10.53
CA PRO A 17 6.92 11.36 9.65
C PRO A 17 7.73 11.24 8.35
N ARG A 18 8.99 10.82 8.42
CA ARG A 18 9.89 10.69 7.26
C ARG A 18 9.40 9.69 6.22
N CYS A 19 8.64 8.68 6.64
CA CYS A 19 8.10 7.67 5.76
C CYS A 19 6.71 8.05 5.21
N PHE A 20 5.98 8.91 5.93
CA PHE A 20 4.63 9.35 5.56
C PHE A 20 4.57 10.62 4.74
N GLU A 21 5.50 11.55 4.95
CA GLU A 21 5.51 12.85 4.29
C GLU A 21 5.34 12.71 2.76
N PRO A 22 6.04 11.79 2.06
CA PRO A 22 5.84 11.59 0.63
C PRO A 22 4.44 11.07 0.25
N ILE A 23 3.78 10.32 1.13
CA ILE A 23 2.42 9.81 0.91
C ILE A 23 1.39 10.91 1.13
N LEU A 24 1.58 11.75 2.15
CA LEU A 24 0.64 12.83 2.49
C LEU A 24 0.77 14.03 1.55
N ASP A 25 1.97 14.30 1.05
CA ASP A 25 2.25 15.44 0.17
C ASP A 25 1.77 15.24 -1.27
N ASP A 26 1.51 13.99 -1.70
CA ASP A 26 1.00 13.71 -3.04
C ASP A 26 -0.51 13.37 -3.02
N PRO A 27 -1.42 14.33 -3.25
CA PRO A 27 -2.85 14.08 -3.22
C PRO A 27 -3.33 13.12 -4.33
N ARG A 28 -2.48 12.78 -5.31
CA ARG A 28 -2.87 11.94 -6.45
C ARG A 28 -3.21 10.51 -6.04
N TRP A 29 -2.70 10.00 -4.91
CA TRP A 29 -3.00 8.63 -4.46
C TRP A 29 -4.47 8.40 -4.11
N ARG A 30 -5.29 9.45 -3.94
CA ARG A 30 -6.73 9.34 -3.64
C ARG A 30 -7.65 9.89 -4.73
N GLY A 31 -7.10 10.34 -5.86
CA GLY A 31 -7.85 11.12 -6.87
C GLY A 31 -9.07 10.40 -7.48
N ASN A 32 -9.06 9.07 -7.50
CA ASN A 32 -10.16 8.24 -7.97
C ASN A 32 -10.94 7.58 -6.83
N LEU A 33 -10.60 7.79 -5.57
CA LEU A 33 -11.23 7.15 -4.40
C LEU A 33 -12.31 8.07 -3.79
N VAL A 34 -13.37 7.48 -3.24
CA VAL A 34 -14.25 8.23 -2.33
C VAL A 34 -13.64 8.27 -0.93
N ASP A 35 -14.06 9.21 -0.09
CA ASP A 35 -13.43 9.47 1.23
C ASP A 35 -13.28 8.20 2.07
N GLY A 36 -14.33 7.39 2.22
CA GLY A 36 -14.27 6.15 3.00
C GLY A 36 -13.31 5.09 2.43
N GLN A 37 -13.07 5.09 1.12
CA GLN A 37 -12.08 4.20 0.48
C GLN A 37 -10.67 4.75 0.68
N ALA A 38 -10.50 6.07 0.55
CA ALA A 38 -9.22 6.73 0.81
C ALA A 38 -8.78 6.56 2.27
N GLU A 39 -9.69 6.69 3.23
CA GLU A 39 -9.43 6.46 4.66
C GLU A 39 -8.98 5.03 4.94
N GLN A 40 -9.67 4.02 4.38
CA GLN A 40 -9.29 2.61 4.54
C GLN A 40 -7.90 2.32 3.95
N LEU A 41 -7.63 2.85 2.75
CA LEU A 41 -6.34 2.65 2.09
C LEU A 41 -5.20 3.38 2.81
N LEU A 42 -5.47 4.59 3.32
CA LEU A 42 -4.53 5.33 4.15
C LEU A 42 -4.25 4.60 5.46
N ALA A 43 -5.26 4.06 6.13
CA ALA A 43 -5.09 3.28 7.35
C ALA A 43 -4.21 2.04 7.12
N TRP A 44 -4.39 1.34 5.99
CA TRP A 44 -3.51 0.26 5.59
C TRP A 44 -2.06 0.76 5.37
N GLY A 45 -1.86 1.83 4.60
CA GLY A 45 -0.54 2.38 4.35
C GLY A 45 0.16 2.83 5.64
N LEU A 46 -0.61 3.41 6.56
CA LEU A 46 -0.18 3.79 7.91
C LEU A 46 0.36 2.60 8.69
N GLN A 47 -0.40 1.51 8.71
CA GLN A 47 -0.02 0.29 9.39
C GLN A 47 1.26 -0.33 8.81
N GLN A 48 1.45 -0.31 7.49
CA GLN A 48 2.65 -0.90 6.86
C GLN A 48 3.92 -0.14 7.21
N VAL A 49 3.89 1.18 7.11
CA VAL A 49 5.04 2.04 7.45
C VAL A 49 5.35 1.97 8.95
N GLU A 50 4.33 1.88 9.81
CA GLU A 50 4.52 1.66 11.24
C GLU A 50 5.22 0.33 11.53
N GLN A 51 4.85 -0.75 10.83
CA GLN A 51 5.53 -2.03 10.96
C GLN A 51 7.00 -1.95 10.57
N THR A 52 7.35 -1.24 9.49
CA THR A 52 8.76 -1.02 9.12
C THR A 52 9.51 -0.19 10.16
N ALA A 53 8.88 0.86 10.69
CA ALA A 53 9.47 1.67 11.76
C ALA A 53 9.76 0.85 13.02
N VAL A 54 8.82 -0.01 13.44
CA VAL A 54 8.99 -0.94 14.55
C VAL A 54 10.06 -1.99 14.25
N HIS A 55 10.04 -2.60 13.06
CA HIS A 55 11.01 -3.63 12.68
C HIS A 55 12.45 -3.11 12.69
N THR A 56 12.63 -1.86 12.25
CA THR A 56 13.95 -1.23 12.16
C THR A 56 14.39 -0.54 13.45
N GLN A 57 13.55 -0.47 14.50
CA GLN A 57 13.79 0.39 15.69
C GLN A 57 15.11 0.10 16.43
N HIS A 58 15.65 -1.10 16.28
CA HIS A 58 16.91 -1.52 16.90
C HIS A 58 18.15 -1.27 16.01
N LEU A 59 17.95 -0.89 14.75
CA LEU A 59 19.02 -0.63 13.81
C LEU A 59 19.53 0.82 13.94
N PRO A 60 20.84 1.05 13.77
CA PRO A 60 21.38 2.39 13.59
C PRO A 60 20.70 3.12 12.42
N ASP A 61 20.56 4.44 12.52
CA ASP A 61 19.84 5.22 11.51
C ASP A 61 20.38 5.04 10.08
N LYS A 62 21.70 4.89 9.91
CA LYS A 62 22.32 4.65 8.60
C LYS A 62 21.87 3.35 7.94
N GLU A 63 21.49 2.35 8.74
CA GLU A 63 21.01 1.05 8.27
C GLU A 63 19.48 1.00 8.18
N ALA A 64 18.79 1.68 9.10
CA ALA A 64 17.34 1.77 9.10
C ALA A 64 16.81 2.61 7.92
N HIS A 65 17.48 3.70 7.59
CA HIS A 65 16.98 4.69 6.63
C HIS A 65 16.71 4.10 5.22
N PRO A 66 17.63 3.32 4.61
CA PRO A 66 17.34 2.69 3.32
C PRO A 66 16.15 1.73 3.34
N LEU A 67 15.89 1.05 4.47
CA LEU A 67 14.75 0.14 4.62
C LEU A 67 13.44 0.92 4.73
N LEU A 68 13.44 1.99 5.50
CA LEU A 68 12.31 2.90 5.66
C LEU A 68 11.93 3.57 4.33
N GLU A 69 12.92 4.06 3.57
CA GLU A 69 12.69 4.65 2.25
C GLU A 69 12.15 3.64 1.25
N LYS A 70 12.75 2.43 1.20
CA LYS A 70 12.33 1.35 0.32
C LYS A 70 10.87 0.95 0.59
N ASP A 71 10.52 0.68 1.85
CA ASP A 71 9.17 0.21 2.19
C ASP A 71 8.15 1.35 2.09
N GLY A 72 8.49 2.58 2.48
CA GLY A 72 7.65 3.76 2.29
C GLY A 72 7.33 4.02 0.81
N THR A 73 8.34 3.89 -0.07
CA THR A 73 8.15 3.97 -1.53
C THR A 73 7.24 2.86 -2.03
N ALA A 74 7.42 1.62 -1.57
CA ALA A 74 6.57 0.51 -1.96
C ALA A 74 5.11 0.73 -1.55
N VAL A 75 4.86 1.21 -0.33
CA VAL A 75 3.53 1.56 0.17
C VAL A 75 2.89 2.64 -0.69
N HIS A 76 3.60 3.74 -0.97
CA HIS A 76 3.13 4.81 -1.85
C HIS A 76 2.71 4.28 -3.23
N LEU A 77 3.57 3.48 -3.87
CA LEU A 77 3.30 2.91 -5.19
C LEU A 77 2.12 1.92 -5.20
N ILE A 78 1.91 1.18 -4.10
CA ILE A 78 0.75 0.30 -3.96
C ILE A 78 -0.53 1.14 -3.83
N MET A 79 -0.52 2.19 -2.99
CA MET A 79 -1.69 3.06 -2.81
C MET A 79 -2.06 3.74 -4.13
N ALA A 80 -1.08 4.29 -4.85
CA ALA A 80 -1.29 4.86 -6.18
C ALA A 80 -1.84 3.82 -7.18
N GLY A 81 -1.30 2.60 -7.18
CA GLY A 81 -1.77 1.52 -8.03
C GLY A 81 -3.23 1.11 -7.74
N VAL A 82 -3.64 1.04 -6.48
CA VAL A 82 -5.05 0.80 -6.09
C VAL A 82 -5.95 1.90 -6.63
N ASN A 83 -5.55 3.16 -6.44
CA ASN A 83 -6.29 4.32 -6.95
C ASN A 83 -6.42 4.32 -8.47
N ASP A 84 -5.34 4.01 -9.19
CA ASP A 84 -5.34 3.95 -10.65
C ASP A 84 -6.27 2.85 -11.14
N LEU A 85 -6.23 1.65 -10.53
CA LEU A 85 -7.12 0.54 -10.88
C LEU A 85 -8.59 0.89 -10.64
N ILE A 86 -8.92 1.57 -9.54
CA ILE A 86 -10.28 2.07 -9.30
C ILE A 86 -10.70 3.11 -10.34
N GLY A 87 -9.77 3.95 -10.80
CA GLY A 87 -10.00 4.90 -11.88
C GLY A 87 -10.28 4.28 -13.24
N THR A 88 -10.12 2.97 -13.42
CA THR A 88 -10.40 2.26 -14.68
C THR A 88 -11.83 1.71 -14.79
N ILE A 89 -12.61 1.76 -13.71
CA ILE A 89 -13.98 1.23 -13.67
C ILE A 89 -14.92 2.15 -14.49
N GLY A 90 -15.76 1.56 -15.33
CA GLY A 90 -16.64 2.30 -16.26
C GLY A 90 -15.90 2.97 -17.42
N LYS A 91 -14.59 2.75 -17.57
CA LYS A 91 -13.81 3.22 -18.73
C LYS A 91 -13.63 2.08 -19.74
N PRO A 92 -13.63 2.41 -21.04
CA PRO A 92 -13.26 1.43 -22.06
C PRO A 92 -11.88 0.85 -21.74
N LEU A 93 -11.69 -0.42 -22.10
CA LEU A 93 -10.39 -1.09 -21.99
C LEU A 93 -9.39 -0.37 -22.90
N GLU A 94 -8.63 0.56 -22.33
CA GLU A 94 -7.34 0.91 -22.89
C GLU A 94 -6.47 -0.35 -22.71
N PHE A 95 -6.18 -1.02 -23.83
CA PHE A 95 -5.39 -2.25 -23.84
C PHE A 95 -4.10 -2.03 -23.03
N ASP A 96 -3.75 -3.03 -22.21
CA ASP A 96 -2.58 -3.15 -21.33
C ASP A 96 -2.54 -2.30 -20.04
N LEU A 97 -3.30 -1.20 -19.90
CA LEU A 97 -3.17 -0.34 -18.71
C LEU A 97 -3.53 -1.06 -17.39
N VAL A 98 -4.63 -1.81 -17.37
CA VAL A 98 -5.08 -2.53 -16.17
C VAL A 98 -4.07 -3.59 -15.75
N ASP A 99 -3.55 -4.36 -16.72
CA ASP A 99 -2.60 -5.44 -16.49
C ASP A 99 -1.23 -4.90 -16.07
N ASP A 100 -0.80 -3.77 -16.64
CA ASP A 100 0.44 -3.08 -16.27
C ASP A 100 0.38 -2.52 -14.85
N VAL A 101 -0.73 -1.88 -14.47
CA VAL A 101 -0.92 -1.36 -13.11
C VAL A 101 -0.99 -2.53 -12.12
N MET A 102 -1.75 -3.59 -12.44
CA MET A 102 -1.86 -4.78 -11.59
C MET A 102 -0.50 -5.46 -11.39
N THR A 103 0.28 -5.61 -12.46
CA THR A 103 1.63 -6.21 -12.42
C THR A 103 2.56 -5.40 -11.52
N ARG A 104 2.54 -4.06 -11.64
CA ARG A 104 3.32 -3.16 -10.77
C ARG A 104 2.88 -3.27 -9.31
N LEU A 105 1.57 -3.29 -9.05
CA LEU A 105 1.01 -3.46 -7.70
C LEU A 105 1.50 -4.76 -7.06
N LEU A 106 1.39 -5.89 -7.76
CA LEU A 106 1.84 -7.20 -7.26
C LEU A 106 3.36 -7.25 -7.04
N LYS A 107 4.14 -6.64 -7.92
CA LYS A 107 5.61 -6.54 -7.75
C LYS A 107 5.97 -5.76 -6.49
N ASN A 108 5.32 -4.63 -6.24
CA ASN A 108 5.55 -3.81 -5.05
C ASN A 108 5.08 -4.52 -3.78
N LEU A 109 3.97 -5.26 -3.83
CA LEU A 109 3.50 -6.08 -2.70
C LEU A 109 4.52 -7.16 -2.33
N ARG A 110 5.09 -7.84 -3.33
CA ARG A 110 6.19 -8.81 -3.11
C ARG A 110 7.42 -8.16 -2.50
N TRP A 111 7.77 -6.95 -2.93
CA TRP A 111 8.92 -6.20 -2.39
C TRP A 111 8.71 -5.73 -0.96
N LEU A 112 7.48 -5.27 -0.63
CA LEU A 112 7.11 -4.82 0.71
C LEU A 112 7.10 -6.00 1.69
N THR A 113 6.43 -7.10 1.33
CA THR A 113 6.28 -8.26 2.21
C THR A 113 7.50 -9.18 2.24
N ASN A 114 8.41 -9.04 1.27
CA ASN A 114 9.51 -9.98 1.01
C ASN A 114 9.04 -11.45 0.92
N ARG A 115 7.83 -11.68 0.40
CA ARG A 115 7.20 -13.00 0.27
C ARG A 115 6.73 -13.26 -1.16
N PRO A 116 6.80 -14.51 -1.66
CA PRO A 116 6.24 -14.84 -2.96
C PRO A 116 4.72 -14.63 -2.96
N LEU A 117 4.18 -14.27 -4.13
CA LEU A 117 2.74 -14.16 -4.34
C LEU A 117 2.07 -15.51 -4.10
N GLN A 118 1.05 -15.52 -3.28
CA GLN A 118 0.28 -16.70 -2.92
C GLN A 118 -0.85 -16.95 -3.94
N PRO A 119 -1.37 -18.19 -4.06
CA PRO A 119 -2.54 -18.49 -4.89
C PRO A 119 -3.75 -17.61 -4.58
N SER A 120 -3.90 -17.16 -3.33
CA SER A 120 -4.94 -16.22 -2.92
C SER A 120 -4.83 -14.86 -3.60
N ASN A 121 -3.62 -14.36 -3.91
CA ASN A 121 -3.44 -13.08 -4.61
C ASN A 121 -4.08 -13.14 -6.01
N TYR A 122 -3.81 -14.21 -6.78
CA TYR A 122 -4.41 -14.39 -8.11
C TYR A 122 -5.95 -14.50 -8.05
N ARG A 123 -6.49 -15.13 -7.00
CA ARG A 123 -7.94 -15.16 -6.76
C ARG A 123 -8.49 -13.75 -6.56
N ARG A 124 -7.82 -12.89 -5.77
CA ARG A 124 -8.25 -11.50 -5.55
C ARG A 124 -8.18 -10.66 -6.82
N VAL A 125 -7.15 -10.86 -7.65
CA VAL A 125 -7.05 -10.20 -8.97
C VAL A 125 -8.24 -10.57 -9.87
N ASN A 126 -8.58 -11.87 -9.94
CA ASN A 126 -9.74 -12.31 -10.72
C ASN A 126 -11.06 -11.72 -10.18
N GLN A 127 -11.22 -11.65 -8.87
CA GLN A 127 -12.40 -11.05 -8.23
C GLN A 127 -12.50 -9.54 -8.51
N PHE A 128 -11.38 -8.82 -8.46
CA PHE A 128 -11.32 -7.41 -8.88
C PHE A 128 -11.75 -7.25 -10.34
N ASN A 129 -11.21 -8.05 -11.26
CA ASN A 129 -11.53 -7.96 -12.68
C ASN A 129 -13.02 -8.23 -12.95
N GLN A 130 -13.62 -9.19 -12.23
CA GLN A 130 -15.06 -9.47 -12.32
C GLN A 130 -15.89 -8.27 -11.83
N ALA A 131 -15.58 -7.74 -10.64
CA ALA A 131 -16.29 -6.58 -10.09
C ALA A 131 -16.12 -5.33 -10.97
N ARG A 132 -14.93 -5.10 -11.53
CA ARG A 132 -14.67 -4.03 -12.50
C ARG A 132 -15.54 -4.15 -13.74
N ASN A 133 -15.64 -5.35 -14.32
CA ASN A 133 -16.46 -5.60 -15.51
C ASN A 133 -17.96 -5.46 -15.23
N ALA A 134 -18.39 -5.71 -13.99
CA ALA A 134 -19.75 -5.47 -13.53
C ALA A 134 -20.00 -4.02 -13.07
N GLU A 135 -18.98 -3.15 -13.15
CA GLU A 135 -18.99 -1.76 -12.64
C GLU A 135 -19.29 -1.64 -11.14
N GLU A 136 -19.05 -2.70 -10.38
CA GLU A 136 -19.24 -2.78 -8.93
C GLU A 136 -18.06 -2.15 -8.20
N ARG A 137 -18.03 -0.82 -8.20
CA ARG A 137 -16.88 -0.03 -7.73
C ARG A 137 -16.45 -0.33 -6.29
N GLU A 138 -17.40 -0.52 -5.38
CA GLU A 138 -17.10 -0.84 -3.98
C GLU A 138 -16.55 -2.27 -3.84
N ALA A 139 -17.16 -3.26 -4.51
CA ALA A 139 -16.66 -4.63 -4.49
C ALA A 139 -15.24 -4.71 -5.08
N ALA A 140 -14.98 -4.00 -6.18
CA ALA A 140 -13.67 -3.89 -6.79
C ALA A 140 -12.63 -3.32 -5.80
N PHE A 141 -12.97 -2.24 -5.08
CA PHE A 141 -12.11 -1.68 -4.05
C PHE A 141 -11.83 -2.69 -2.93
N GLN A 142 -12.86 -3.36 -2.40
CA GLN A 142 -12.68 -4.36 -1.35
C GLN A 142 -11.79 -5.52 -1.81
N HIS A 143 -11.87 -5.94 -3.07
CA HIS A 143 -10.97 -6.97 -3.59
C HIS A 143 -9.51 -6.50 -3.69
N LEU A 144 -9.27 -5.24 -4.06
CA LEU A 144 -7.93 -4.64 -4.05
C LEU A 144 -7.39 -4.43 -2.64
N LEU A 145 -8.23 -3.96 -1.71
CA LEU A 145 -7.83 -3.79 -0.31
C LEU A 145 -7.45 -5.14 0.32
N HIS A 146 -8.27 -6.16 0.12
CA HIS A 146 -7.93 -7.52 0.56
C HIS A 146 -6.70 -8.10 -0.14
N LEU A 147 -6.39 -7.68 -1.37
CA LEU A 147 -5.18 -8.10 -2.07
C LEU A 147 -3.92 -7.55 -1.41
N VAL A 148 -3.95 -6.30 -0.91
CA VAL A 148 -2.78 -5.66 -0.29
C VAL A 148 -2.63 -5.97 1.21
N GLN A 149 -3.65 -6.59 1.82
CA GLN A 149 -3.66 -7.01 3.22
C GLN A 149 -3.16 -8.46 3.46
N THR A 150 -2.85 -9.23 2.41
CA THR A 150 -2.35 -10.62 2.51
C THR A 150 -0.87 -10.70 2.88
#